data_AF-A0A1Y0RDK3-F1
#
_entry.id   AF-A0A1Y0RDK3-F1
#
_cell.length_a   1.000
_cell.length_b   1.000
_cell.length_c   1.000
_cell.angle_alpha   90.00
_cell.angle_beta   90.00
_cell.angle_gamma   90.00
#
_symmetry.space_group_name_H-M   'P 1'
#
loop_
_entity.id
_entity.type
_entity.pdbx_description
1 polymer ?
#
loop_
_entity_poly.entity_id
_entity_poly.type
_entity_poly.pdbx_seq_one_letter_code
_entity_poly.pdbx_strand_id
1 'polypeptide(L)'
;MRIVEFPYERAAVVLAESELFGDKQTAKRWGISDRTIRNYRTRMSEDEHLAALFHLKKEALTKDWQSDATKALKVSLNKLVELVQDNGKPDQIHAVAGAVKIVGELKIAFEALTDEPGNNREG
;
A
#
# COMPACT_ATOMS: atom_id res chain seq x y z
N MET A 1 -2.47 29.97 27.36
CA MET A 1 -1.56 29.00 26.71
C MET A 1 -2.43 27.96 26.01
N ARG A 2 -2.50 27.93 24.67
CA ARG A 2 -3.25 26.87 23.97
C ARG A 2 -2.40 25.60 24.01
N ILE A 3 -2.90 24.56 24.67
CA ILE A 3 -2.36 23.21 24.51
C ILE A 3 -2.77 22.79 23.09
N VAL A 4 -1.79 22.67 22.19
CA VAL A 4 -2.04 22.11 20.86
C VAL A 4 -2.04 20.59 21.05
N GLU A 5 -3.21 19.99 20.92
CA GLU A 5 -3.37 18.54 21.00
C GLU A 5 -2.61 17.87 19.84
N PHE A 6 -1.99 16.71 20.12
CA PHE A 6 -1.26 15.99 19.10
C PHE A 6 -2.24 15.31 18.13
N PRO A 7 -2.06 15.45 16.80
CA PRO A 7 -3.00 14.92 15.82
C PRO A 7 -2.78 13.43 15.56
N TYR A 8 -3.17 12.58 16.51
CA TYR A 8 -2.97 11.12 16.50
C TYR A 8 -3.39 10.44 15.20
N GLU A 9 -4.64 10.64 14.77
CA GLU A 9 -5.18 10.06 13.53
C GLU A 9 -4.34 10.43 12.30
N ARG A 10 -3.98 11.71 12.17
CA ARG A 10 -3.17 12.19 11.05
C ARG A 10 -1.77 11.57 11.09
N ALA A 11 -1.13 11.54 12.26
CA ALA A 11 0.20 10.96 12.42
C ALA A 11 0.19 9.46 12.07
N ALA A 12 -0.81 8.71 12.52
CA ALA A 12 -0.97 7.30 12.21
C ALA A 12 -1.11 7.04 10.70
N VAL A 13 -1.95 7.80 9.99
CA VAL A 13 -2.11 7.66 8.54
C VAL A 13 -0.81 8.02 7.81
N VAL A 14 -0.15 9.11 8.20
CA VAL A 14 1.14 9.51 7.61
C VAL A 14 2.19 8.41 7.80
N LEU A 15 2.28 7.82 8.99
CA LEU A 15 3.22 6.74 9.27
C LEU A 15 2.91 5.51 8.42
N ALA A 16 1.65 5.09 8.34
CA ALA A 16 1.23 3.96 7.54
C ALA A 16 1.50 4.15 6.04
N GLU A 17 1.18 5.33 5.49
CA GLU A 17 1.53 5.67 4.10
C GLU A 17 3.05 5.73 3.87
N SER A 18 3.81 6.23 4.86
CA SER A 18 5.27 6.30 4.74
C SER A 18 5.93 4.93 4.64
N GLU A 19 5.33 3.90 5.24
CA GLU A 19 5.84 2.53 5.14
C GLU A 19 5.52 1.91 3.78
N LEU A 20 4.37 2.24 3.20
CA LEU A 20 3.95 1.70 1.90
C LEU A 20 4.58 2.42 0.70
N PHE A 21 4.71 3.75 0.76
CA PHE A 21 5.16 4.59 -0.36
C PHE A 21 6.54 5.24 -0.14
N GLY A 22 7.09 5.12 1.06
CA GLY A 22 8.34 5.77 1.45
C GLY A 22 8.17 7.22 1.94
N ASP A 23 9.14 7.66 2.75
CA ASP A 23 9.11 8.96 3.44
C ASP A 23 9.01 10.15 2.49
N LYS A 24 9.86 10.19 1.45
CA LYS A 24 9.93 11.36 0.55
C LYS A 24 8.62 11.60 -0.18
N GLN A 25 7.97 10.54 -0.66
CA GLN A 25 6.71 10.64 -1.37
C GLN A 25 5.58 11.05 -0.42
N THR A 26 5.56 10.46 0.78
CA THR A 26 4.57 10.76 1.81
C THR A 26 4.70 12.19 2.33
N ALA A 27 5.93 12.64 2.59
CA ALA A 27 6.22 14.01 3.01
C ALA A 27 5.69 15.03 2.00
N LYS A 28 5.95 14.80 0.71
CA LYS A 28 5.43 15.63 -0.39
C LYS A 28 3.89 15.63 -0.42
N ARG A 29 3.25 14.46 -0.30
CA ARG A 29 1.79 14.31 -0.35
C ARG A 29 1.10 15.05 0.79
N TRP A 30 1.66 14.98 2.00
CA TRP A 30 1.06 15.53 3.22
C TRP A 30 1.50 16.95 3.54
N GLY A 31 2.38 17.55 2.73
CA GLY A 31 2.93 18.89 2.95
C GLY A 31 3.75 18.99 4.25
N ILE A 32 4.47 17.92 4.60
CA ILE A 32 5.31 17.84 5.81
C ILE A 32 6.77 17.56 5.43
N SER A 33 7.67 17.71 6.39
CA SER A 33 9.08 17.36 6.21
C SER A 33 9.37 15.90 6.57
N ASP A 34 10.42 15.31 5.99
CA ASP A 34 10.94 14.00 6.40
C ASP A 34 11.24 13.95 7.92
N ARG A 35 11.69 15.08 8.49
CA ARG A 35 11.91 15.22 9.93
C ARG A 35 10.62 15.02 10.73
N THR A 36 9.47 15.47 10.22
CA THR A 36 8.17 15.29 10.88
C THR A 36 7.79 13.82 10.94
N ILE A 37 8.01 13.06 9.86
CA ILE A 37 7.77 11.61 9.82
C ILE A 37 8.67 10.88 10.83
N ARG A 38 9.96 11.24 10.90
CA ARG A 38 10.88 10.68 11.90
C ARG A 38 10.44 10.98 13.33
N ASN A 39 10.02 12.21 13.61
CA ASN A 39 9.49 12.57 14.94
C ASN A 39 8.23 11.76 15.29
N TYR A 40 7.34 11.52 14.33
CA TYR A 40 6.18 10.66 14.54
C TYR A 40 6.60 9.22 14.85
N ARG A 41 7.63 8.67 14.19
CA ARG A 41 8.18 7.34 14.53
C ARG A 41 8.75 7.29 15.94
N THR A 42 9.55 8.29 16.32
CA THR A 42 10.10 8.38 17.68
C THR A 42 8.99 8.45 18.72
N ARG A 43 7.92 9.20 18.46
CA ARG A 43 6.77 9.23 19.36
C ARG A 43 6.05 7.88 19.40
N MET A 44 5.85 7.24 18.24
CA MET A 44 5.17 5.95 18.15
C MET A 44 5.88 4.86 18.97
N SER A 45 7.22 4.91 19.11
CA SER A 45 7.93 3.97 19.99
C SER A 45 7.68 4.16 21.48
N GLU A 46 7.11 5.30 21.88
CA GLU A 46 6.86 5.67 23.28
C GLU A 46 5.35 5.79 23.59
N ASP A 47 4.49 5.77 22.57
CA ASP A 47 3.07 6.09 22.65
C ASP A 47 2.23 4.94 22.07
N GLU A 48 1.76 4.05 22.95
CA GLU A 48 0.99 2.86 22.58
C GLU A 48 -0.29 3.19 21.81
N HIS A 49 -0.91 4.34 22.09
CA HIS A 49 -2.13 4.76 21.38
C HIS A 49 -1.82 5.09 19.92
N LEU A 50 -0.73 5.81 19.66
CA LEU A 50 -0.28 6.07 18.30
C LEU A 50 0.13 4.79 17.57
N ALA A 51 0.81 3.86 18.25
CA ALA A 51 1.20 2.58 17.68
C ALA A 51 -0.03 1.75 17.26
N ALA A 52 -1.04 1.64 18.13
CA ALA A 52 -2.28 0.93 17.82
C ALA A 52 -3.01 1.53 16.61
N LEU A 53 -3.13 2.86 16.55
CA LEU A 53 -3.73 3.54 15.39
C LEU A 53 -2.92 3.30 14.12
N PHE A 54 -1.59 3.37 14.18
CA PHE A 54 -0.71 3.10 13.05
C PHE A 54 -0.95 1.70 12.48
N HIS A 55 -0.98 0.66 13.32
CA HIS A 55 -1.23 -0.71 12.87
C HIS A 55 -2.60 -0.85 12.19
N LEU A 56 -3.64 -0.25 12.77
CA LEU A 56 -4.98 -0.23 12.17
C LEU A 56 -4.99 0.44 10.79
N LYS A 57 -4.34 1.60 10.65
CA LYS A 57 -4.28 2.31 9.35
C LYS A 57 -3.43 1.54 8.33
N LYS A 58 -2.34 0.91 8.76
CA LYS A 58 -1.46 0.09 7.92
C LYS A 58 -2.21 -1.12 7.36
N GLU A 59 -2.97 -1.81 8.21
CA GLU A 59 -3.78 -2.96 7.79
C GLU A 59 -4.84 -2.54 6.76
N ALA A 60 -5.55 -1.44 7.03
CA ALA A 60 -6.54 -0.91 6.09
C ALA A 60 -5.92 -0.55 4.72
N LEU A 61 -4.81 0.18 4.71
CA LEU A 61 -4.11 0.55 3.47
C LEU A 61 -3.60 -0.68 2.71
N THR A 62 -3.07 -1.68 3.42
CA THR A 62 -2.62 -2.94 2.83
C THR A 62 -3.78 -3.67 2.15
N LYS A 63 -4.92 -3.77 2.84
CA LYS A 63 -6.12 -4.42 2.30
C LYS A 63 -6.67 -3.70 1.08
N ASP A 64 -6.70 -2.37 1.12
CA ASP A 64 -7.16 -1.55 -0.02
C ASP A 64 -6.23 -1.72 -1.23
N TRP A 65 -4.91 -1.71 -1.01
CA TRP A 65 -3.93 -1.97 -2.07
C TRP A 65 -4.11 -3.35 -2.71
N GLN A 66 -4.28 -4.40 -1.90
CA GLN A 66 -4.54 -5.75 -2.42
C GLN A 66 -5.85 -5.83 -3.21
N SER A 67 -6.89 -5.11 -2.75
CA SER A 67 -8.17 -5.01 -3.47
C SER A 67 -7.97 -4.33 -4.82
N ASP A 68 -7.24 -3.22 -4.86
CA ASP A 68 -7.02 -2.46 -6.08
C ASP A 68 -6.13 -3.20 -7.09
N ALA A 69 -5.09 -3.89 -6.63
CA ALA A 69 -4.30 -4.80 -7.47
C ALA A 69 -5.18 -5.91 -8.09
N THR A 70 -6.07 -6.50 -7.28
CA THR A 70 -7.00 -7.54 -7.74
C THR A 70 -8.00 -6.99 -8.77
N LYS A 71 -8.54 -5.79 -8.56
CA LYS A 71 -9.41 -5.11 -9.53
C LYS A 71 -8.67 -4.82 -10.83
N ALA A 72 -7.44 -4.29 -10.75
CA ALA A 72 -6.62 -3.98 -11.92
C ALA A 72 -6.31 -5.23 -12.75
N LEU A 73 -5.97 -6.35 -12.10
CA LEU A 73 -5.77 -7.64 -12.76
C LEU A 73 -7.05 -8.12 -13.45
N LYS A 74 -8.20 -8.08 -12.76
CA LYS A 74 -9.48 -8.51 -13.35
C LYS A 74 -9.85 -7.69 -14.59
N VAL A 75 -9.72 -6.36 -14.52
CA VAL A 75 -10.01 -5.47 -15.65
C VAL A 75 -9.05 -5.75 -16.82
N SER A 76 -7.76 -5.91 -16.53
CA SER A 76 -6.75 -6.15 -17.57
C SER A 76 -6.90 -7.52 -18.22
N LEU A 77 -7.24 -8.56 -17.46
CA LEU A 77 -7.53 -9.90 -17.98
C LEU A 77 -8.77 -9.90 -18.88
N ASN A 78 -9.85 -9.23 -18.48
CA ASN A 78 -11.04 -9.08 -19.31
C ASN A 78 -10.70 -8.37 -20.62
N LYS A 79 -9.90 -7.30 -20.56
CA LYS A 79 -9.47 -6.59 -21.77
C LYS A 79 -8.58 -7.44 -22.68
N LEU A 80 -7.72 -8.27 -22.10
CA LEU A 80 -6.89 -9.20 -22.86
C LEU A 80 -7.74 -10.22 -23.61
N VAL A 81 -8.76 -10.80 -22.96
CA VAL A 81 -9.71 -11.72 -23.59
C VAL A 81 -10.44 -11.06 -24.75
N GLU A 82 -10.96 -9.84 -24.56
CA GLU A 82 -11.62 -9.05 -25.60
C GLU A 82 -10.68 -8.82 -26.80
N LEU A 83 -9.45 -8.35 -26.56
CA LEU A 83 -8.48 -8.12 -27.63
C LEU A 83 -8.12 -9.40 -28.39
N VAL A 84 -8.04 -10.55 -27.72
CA VAL A 84 -7.77 -11.82 -28.39
C VAL A 84 -8.96 -12.27 -29.24
N GLN A 85 -10.18 -12.12 -28.74
CA GLN A 85 -11.40 -12.48 -29.46
C GLN A 85 -11.64 -11.60 -30.69
N ASP A 86 -11.34 -10.30 -30.58
CA ASP A 86 -11.56 -9.31 -31.64
C ASP A 86 -10.41 -9.21 -32.65
N ASN A 87 -9.41 -10.10 -32.58
CA ASN A 87 -8.16 -10.03 -33.37
C ASN A 87 -7.47 -8.66 -33.26
N GLY A 88 -7.40 -8.14 -32.03
CA GLY A 88 -6.70 -6.91 -31.70
C GLY A 88 -5.24 -6.92 -32.16
N LYS A 89 -4.65 -5.73 -32.33
CA LYS A 89 -3.28 -5.63 -32.83
C LYS A 89 -2.31 -6.30 -31.85
N PRO A 90 -1.27 -7.01 -32.34
CA PRO A 90 -0.28 -7.66 -31.48
C PRO A 90 0.29 -6.72 -30.39
N ASP A 91 0.61 -5.47 -30.74
CA ASP A 91 1.15 -4.49 -29.79
C ASP A 91 0.18 -4.17 -28.63
N GLN A 92 -1.14 -4.16 -28.88
CA GLN A 92 -2.14 -3.92 -27.84
C GLN A 92 -2.25 -5.11 -26.89
N ILE A 93 -2.24 -6.33 -27.45
CA ILE A 93 -2.24 -7.57 -26.68
C ILE A 93 -0.97 -7.64 -25.80
N HIS A 94 0.20 -7.36 -26.37
CA HIS A 94 1.45 -7.34 -25.63
C HIS A 94 1.50 -6.27 -24.54
N ALA A 95 0.98 -5.07 -24.80
CA ALA A 95 0.92 -4.01 -23.80
C ALA A 95 0.05 -4.41 -22.59
N VAL A 96 -1.14 -4.96 -22.83
CA VAL A 96 -2.03 -5.41 -21.74
C VAL A 96 -1.45 -6.62 -21.00
N ALA A 97 -0.89 -7.59 -21.72
CA ALA A 97 -0.22 -8.74 -21.10
C ALA A 97 0.98 -8.30 -20.24
N GLY A 98 1.75 -7.30 -20.68
CA GLY A 98 2.82 -6.69 -19.91
C GLY A 98 2.32 -6.05 -18.62
N ALA A 99 1.23 -5.30 -18.67
CA ALA A 99 0.61 -4.72 -17.49
C ALA A 99 0.12 -5.79 -16.50
N VAL A 100 -0.54 -6.85 -16.98
CA VAL A 100 -0.97 -7.99 -16.15
C VAL A 100 0.23 -8.64 -15.45
N LYS A 101 1.31 -8.87 -16.19
CA LYS A 101 2.54 -9.45 -15.63
C LYS A 101 3.11 -8.58 -14.51
N ILE A 102 3.28 -7.27 -14.76
CA ILE A 102 3.84 -6.33 -13.76
C ILE A 102 2.99 -6.30 -12.49
N VAL A 103 1.66 -6.15 -12.61
CA VAL A 103 0.78 -6.09 -11.45
C VAL A 103 0.76 -7.44 -10.70
N GLY A 104 0.80 -8.56 -11.43
CA GLY A 104 0.87 -9.89 -10.85
C GLY A 104 2.17 -10.11 -10.06
N GLU A 105 3.31 -9.75 -10.64
CA GLU A 105 4.62 -9.83 -9.99
C GLU A 105 4.67 -8.94 -8.73
N LEU A 106 4.13 -7.71 -8.81
CA LEU A 106 4.04 -6.83 -7.65
C LEU A 106 3.16 -7.42 -6.54
N LYS A 107 2.00 -8.00 -6.89
CA LYS A 107 1.10 -8.65 -5.92
C LYS A 107 1.78 -9.83 -5.23
N ILE A 108 2.44 -10.71 -5.98
CA ILE A 108 3.18 -11.86 -5.44
C ILE A 108 4.32 -11.39 -4.53
N ALA A 109 5.13 -10.41 -4.97
CA ALA A 109 6.23 -9.89 -4.18
C ALA A 109 5.74 -9.25 -2.87
N PHE A 110 4.63 -8.50 -2.93
CA PHE A 110 4.03 -7.91 -1.74
C PHE A 110 3.50 -8.98 -0.78
N GLU A 111 2.77 -9.98 -1.28
CA GLU A 111 2.28 -11.10 -0.48
C GLU A 111 3.44 -11.83 0.21
N ALA A 112 4.53 -12.11 -0.49
CA ALA A 112 5.72 -12.75 0.07
C ALA A 112 6.42 -11.91 1.15
N LEU A 113 6.30 -10.58 1.11
CA LEU A 113 6.86 -9.67 2.12
C LEU A 113 5.92 -9.51 3.33
N THR A 114 4.62 -9.71 3.15
CA THR A 114 3.61 -9.58 4.22
C THR A 114 3.20 -10.89 4.86
N ASP A 115 3.49 -12.04 4.24
CA ASP A 115 3.38 -13.36 4.87
C ASP A 115 4.48 -13.48 5.93
N GLU A 116 4.13 -13.21 7.19
CA GLU A 116 5.03 -13.52 8.30
C GLU A 116 5.20 -15.05 8.41
N PRO A 117 6.44 -15.57 8.49
CA PRO A 117 6.67 -16.97 8.85
C PRO A 117 6.36 -17.18 10.34
N GLY A 118 5.08 -17.35 10.67
CA GLY A 118 4.66 -17.48 12.08
C GLY A 118 3.26 -18.02 12.35
N ASN A 119 2.33 -18.02 11.40
CA ASN A 119 0.93 -18.39 11.68
C ASN A 119 0.57 -19.86 11.42
N ASN A 120 1.57 -20.74 11.22
CA ASN A 120 1.38 -22.19 11.19
C ASN A 120 1.76 -22.80 12.54
N ARG A 121 0.96 -22.53 13.57
CA ARG A 121 0.90 -23.39 14.76
C ARG A 121 -0.56 -23.72 15.05
N GLU A 122 -0.81 -25.03 15.06
CA GLU A 122 -1.97 -25.75 15.59
C GLU A 122 -3.14 -25.99 14.63
N GLY A 123 -3.02 -27.12 13.93
CA GLY A 123 -4.11 -28.04 13.59
C GLY A 123 -3.66 -29.47 13.90
#